data_AF-A0A962MF65-F1
#
_entry.id   AF-A0A962MF65-F1
#
_cell.length_a   1.000
_cell.length_b   1.000
_cell.length_c   1.000
_cell.angle_alpha   90.00
_cell.angle_beta   90.00
_cell.angle_gamma   90.00
#
_symmetry.space_group_name_H-M   'P 1'
#
loop_
_entity.id
_entity.type
_entity.pdbx_description
1 polymer ?
#
loop_
_entity_poly.entity_id
_entity_poly.type
_entity_poly.pdbx_seq_one_letter_code
_entity_poly.pdbx_strand_id
1 'polypeptide(L)'
;MEQQPFFNVCFSDHMNDHYGWATSHPLKEHLKLTDNQIAEYQDSLIAHIRYVYEAAAFIGIGGAVIQDHDQSKFGEDEFFAYAKHHKGGGAPEEFSKAWLHHIHNNPHHWNYWLFADGHSPKGTTVENGAVYMPIRYSMEMVADWMGASKAYTGDWDMMKWLFENMPRIRLHSKTADDVRGLLDSLGYADVVYGQRWAHEIE
;
A
#
# COMPACT_ATOMS: atom_id res chain seq x y z
N MET A 1 18.99 -15.00 17.11
CA MET A 1 18.83 -13.54 16.94
C MET A 1 17.56 -13.16 17.67
N GLU A 2 17.72 -12.48 18.79
CA GLU A 2 16.64 -11.95 19.64
C GLU A 2 15.73 -11.03 18.82
N GLN A 3 14.43 -11.32 18.81
CA GLN A 3 13.42 -10.42 18.28
C GLN A 3 13.42 -9.15 19.14
N GLN A 4 13.69 -8.00 18.53
CA GLN A 4 13.79 -6.71 19.21
C GLN A 4 12.44 -6.34 19.87
N PRO A 5 12.40 -6.11 21.19
CA PRO A 5 11.16 -5.89 21.96
C PRO A 5 10.46 -4.54 21.69
N PHE A 6 11.04 -3.67 20.86
CA PHE A 6 10.47 -2.36 20.53
C PHE A 6 9.29 -2.43 19.53
N PHE A 7 9.14 -3.52 18.77
CA PHE A 7 8.06 -3.64 17.77
C PHE A 7 6.65 -3.80 18.38
N ASN A 8 6.55 -4.29 19.62
CA ASN A 8 5.25 -4.66 20.20
C ASN A 8 4.48 -3.52 20.86
N VAL A 9 5.06 -2.34 21.08
CA VAL A 9 4.42 -1.32 21.96
C VAL A 9 3.60 -0.27 21.19
N CYS A 10 3.88 -0.02 19.91
CA CYS A 10 3.09 0.93 19.10
C CYS A 10 2.05 0.30 18.18
N PHE A 11 2.10 -1.02 17.96
CA PHE A 11 1.28 -1.70 16.95
C PHE A 11 -0.03 -2.30 17.50
N SER A 12 -0.09 -2.69 18.78
CA SER A 12 -1.19 -3.55 19.28
C SER A 12 -2.38 -2.80 19.88
N ASP A 13 -2.18 -1.66 20.53
CA ASP A 13 -3.20 -1.17 21.47
C ASP A 13 -4.30 -0.33 20.81
N HIS A 14 -4.05 0.23 19.62
CA HIS A 14 -5.06 0.96 18.84
C HIS A 14 -5.76 0.12 17.76
N MET A 15 -5.14 -0.97 17.31
CA MET A 15 -5.65 -1.75 16.17
C MET A 15 -6.54 -2.93 16.60
N ASN A 16 -6.40 -3.39 17.85
CA ASN A 16 -7.15 -4.55 18.37
C ASN A 16 -8.61 -4.22 18.75
N ASP A 17 -8.98 -2.95 18.95
CA ASP A 17 -10.35 -2.56 19.34
C ASP A 17 -11.28 -2.27 18.14
N HIS A 18 -10.77 -2.34 16.90
CA HIS A 18 -11.60 -2.06 15.71
C HIS A 18 -12.71 -3.09 15.48
N TYR A 19 -12.58 -4.31 16.00
CA TYR A 19 -13.56 -5.37 15.82
C TYR A 19 -14.90 -5.05 16.51
N GLY A 20 -14.86 -4.56 17.75
CA GLY A 20 -16.06 -4.23 18.52
C GLY A 20 -16.84 -3.07 17.89
N TRP A 21 -16.12 -2.05 17.42
CA TRP A 21 -16.70 -0.95 16.64
C TRP A 21 -17.31 -1.45 15.34
N ALA A 22 -16.57 -2.21 14.53
CA ALA A 22 -17.02 -2.65 13.22
C ALA A 22 -18.25 -3.57 13.28
N THR A 23 -18.29 -4.50 14.25
CA THR A 23 -19.39 -5.46 14.38
C THR A 23 -20.70 -4.84 14.88
N SER A 24 -20.63 -3.67 15.51
CA SER A 24 -21.79 -2.89 15.97
C SER A 24 -22.18 -1.72 15.05
N HIS A 25 -21.39 -1.46 13.99
CA HIS A 25 -21.59 -0.32 13.11
C HIS A 25 -22.76 -0.50 12.13
N PRO A 26 -23.58 0.53 11.83
CA PRO A 26 -24.69 0.43 10.88
C PRO A 26 -24.29 0.01 9.45
N LEU A 27 -23.06 0.32 9.02
CA LEU A 27 -22.56 -0.04 7.69
C LEU A 27 -22.40 -1.56 7.49
N LYS A 28 -22.19 -2.32 8.57
CA LYS A 28 -22.19 -3.79 8.52
C LYS A 28 -23.52 -4.30 7.95
N GLU A 29 -24.64 -3.82 8.46
CA GLU A 29 -25.98 -4.22 8.02
C GLU A 29 -26.26 -3.74 6.60
N HIS A 30 -25.90 -2.49 6.29
CA HIS A 30 -26.06 -1.92 4.95
C HIS A 30 -25.37 -2.76 3.86
N LEU A 31 -24.12 -3.16 4.12
CA LEU A 31 -23.30 -3.96 3.21
C LEU A 31 -23.50 -5.48 3.39
N LYS A 32 -24.41 -5.89 4.29
CA LYS A 32 -24.72 -7.31 4.59
C LYS A 32 -23.44 -8.09 4.90
N LEU A 33 -22.60 -7.54 5.77
CA LEU A 33 -21.38 -8.17 6.26
C LEU A 33 -21.69 -9.08 7.44
N THR A 34 -21.03 -10.24 7.48
CA THR A 34 -21.03 -11.08 8.68
C THR A 34 -19.88 -10.69 9.60
N ASP A 35 -20.00 -11.02 10.89
CA ASP A 35 -18.91 -10.83 11.85
C ASP A 35 -17.63 -11.57 11.45
N ASN A 36 -17.78 -12.77 10.85
CA ASN A 36 -16.64 -13.52 10.32
C ASN A 36 -15.95 -12.77 9.17
N GLN A 37 -16.68 -12.13 8.25
CA GLN A 37 -16.07 -11.35 7.17
C GLN A 37 -15.29 -10.14 7.71
N ILE A 38 -15.82 -9.50 8.76
CA ILE A 38 -15.13 -8.41 9.47
C ILE A 38 -13.86 -8.92 10.13
N ALA A 39 -13.93 -10.04 10.88
CA ALA A 39 -12.78 -10.64 11.55
C ALA A 39 -11.69 -11.04 10.54
N GLU A 40 -12.05 -11.77 9.50
CA GLU A 40 -11.10 -12.25 8.48
C GLU A 40 -10.39 -11.08 7.77
N TYR A 41 -11.12 -10.02 7.41
CA TYR A 41 -10.52 -8.85 6.80
C TYR A 41 -9.59 -8.11 7.78
N GLN A 42 -10.04 -7.91 9.03
CA GLN A 42 -9.24 -7.24 10.04
C GLN A 42 -7.93 -8.00 10.31
N ASP A 43 -8.00 -9.32 10.46
CA ASP A 43 -6.81 -10.16 10.66
C ASP A 43 -5.85 -10.08 9.47
N SER A 44 -6.40 -10.09 8.24
CA SER A 44 -5.58 -9.93 7.03
C SER A 44 -4.95 -8.54 6.94
N LEU A 45 -5.67 -7.48 7.32
CA LEU A 45 -5.18 -6.11 7.31
C LEU A 45 -4.04 -5.94 8.33
N ILE A 46 -4.24 -6.39 9.56
CA ILE A 46 -3.22 -6.34 10.62
C ILE A 46 -1.99 -7.15 10.21
N ALA A 47 -2.16 -8.31 9.60
CA ALA A 47 -1.05 -9.13 9.10
C ALA A 47 -0.25 -8.41 8.00
N HIS A 48 -0.92 -7.79 7.02
CA HIS A 48 -0.28 -6.98 5.98
C HIS A 48 0.56 -5.86 6.59
N ILE A 49 -0.04 -5.02 7.43
CA ILE A 49 0.65 -3.88 8.03
C ILE A 49 1.86 -4.37 8.85
N ARG A 50 1.75 -5.49 9.58
CA ARG A 50 2.91 -6.08 10.27
C ARG A 50 4.03 -6.45 9.30
N TYR A 51 3.73 -7.07 8.17
CA TYR A 51 4.73 -7.41 7.16
C TYR A 51 5.35 -6.17 6.52
N VAL A 52 4.60 -5.08 6.34
CA VAL A 52 5.16 -3.80 5.89
C VAL A 52 6.15 -3.25 6.92
N TYR A 53 5.85 -3.36 8.22
CA TYR A 53 6.79 -2.95 9.27
C TYR A 53 8.08 -3.80 9.26
N GLU A 54 7.96 -5.12 9.08
CA GLU A 54 9.12 -6.02 8.95
C GLU A 54 9.96 -5.67 7.70
N ALA A 55 9.32 -5.44 6.55
CA ALA A 55 9.98 -5.05 5.31
C ALA A 55 10.67 -3.68 5.43
N ALA A 56 9.99 -2.70 6.02
CA ALA A 56 10.51 -1.36 6.27
C ALA A 56 11.78 -1.41 7.13
N ALA A 57 11.76 -2.21 8.20
CA ALA A 57 12.94 -2.41 9.04
C ALA A 57 14.09 -3.08 8.27
N PHE A 58 13.79 -4.06 7.42
CA PHE A 58 14.77 -4.75 6.58
C PHE A 58 15.45 -3.79 5.58
N ILE A 59 14.69 -2.86 4.97
CA ILE A 59 15.23 -1.89 4.00
C ILE A 59 15.70 -0.58 4.65
N GLY A 60 15.76 -0.51 5.98
CA GLY A 60 16.35 0.60 6.73
C GLY A 60 15.47 1.84 6.91
N ILE A 61 14.15 1.70 6.79
CA ILE A 61 13.19 2.78 7.10
C ILE A 61 12.93 2.83 8.60
N GLY A 62 13.00 4.03 9.18
CA GLY A 62 12.64 4.24 10.58
C GLY A 62 11.13 4.16 10.82
N GLY A 63 10.73 3.59 11.98
CA GLY A 63 9.32 3.37 12.33
C GLY A 63 8.42 4.62 12.25
N ALA A 64 8.96 5.82 12.48
CA ALA A 64 8.21 7.07 12.35
C ALA A 64 7.71 7.37 10.92
N VAL A 65 8.33 6.80 9.88
CA VAL A 65 7.88 6.97 8.49
C VAL A 65 6.64 6.14 8.21
N ILE A 66 6.57 4.93 8.77
CA ILE A 66 5.52 3.93 8.51
C ILE A 66 4.44 3.89 9.60
N GLN A 67 4.53 4.77 10.60
CA GLN A 67 3.67 4.75 11.78
C GLN A 67 2.17 4.83 11.40
N ASP A 68 1.87 5.56 10.32
CA ASP A 68 0.51 5.82 9.83
C ASP A 68 0.17 4.99 8.58
N HIS A 69 0.99 3.96 8.26
CA HIS A 69 0.79 3.12 7.09
C HIS A 69 -0.61 2.49 7.11
N ASP A 70 -1.39 2.77 6.07
CA ASP A 70 -2.75 2.25 5.86
C ASP A 70 -3.74 2.58 6.98
N GLN A 71 -3.48 3.59 7.82
CA GLN A 71 -4.36 3.93 8.93
C GLN A 71 -5.79 4.27 8.46
N SER A 72 -5.93 4.84 7.26
CA SER A 72 -7.25 5.16 6.69
C SER A 72 -8.13 3.92 6.46
N LYS A 73 -7.54 2.72 6.31
CA LYS A 73 -8.29 1.46 6.10
C LYS A 73 -9.16 1.06 7.28
N PHE A 74 -8.90 1.62 8.46
CA PHE A 74 -9.69 1.39 9.67
C PHE A 74 -10.89 2.33 9.82
N GLY A 75 -10.98 3.35 8.95
CA GLY A 75 -12.10 4.30 8.91
C GLY A 75 -13.34 3.76 8.19
N GLU A 76 -14.48 4.42 8.39
CA GLU A 76 -15.76 4.03 7.78
C GLU A 76 -15.76 4.10 6.24
N ASP A 77 -15.00 5.04 5.68
CA ASP A 77 -14.88 5.26 4.22
C ASP A 77 -14.22 4.09 3.49
N GLU A 78 -13.49 3.24 4.22
CA GLU A 78 -12.71 2.15 3.64
C GLU A 78 -13.07 0.78 4.23
N PHE A 79 -13.08 0.64 5.55
CA PHE A 79 -13.03 -0.65 6.24
C PHE A 79 -14.10 -1.63 5.74
N PHE A 80 -15.37 -1.21 5.73
CA PHE A 80 -16.47 -2.10 5.38
C PHE A 80 -16.49 -2.48 3.90
N ALA A 81 -16.13 -1.55 3.01
CA ALA A 81 -16.08 -1.81 1.58
C ALA A 81 -14.95 -2.82 1.25
N TYR A 82 -13.78 -2.66 1.86
CA TYR A 82 -12.69 -3.63 1.74
C TYR A 82 -13.06 -4.99 2.37
N ALA A 83 -13.66 -5.00 3.57
CA ALA A 83 -14.13 -6.22 4.21
C ALA A 83 -15.11 -6.99 3.31
N LYS A 84 -16.00 -6.26 2.62
CA LYS A 84 -16.96 -6.87 1.68
C LYS A 84 -16.27 -7.45 0.46
N HIS A 85 -15.21 -6.82 0.00
CA HIS A 85 -14.47 -7.22 -1.20
C HIS A 85 -13.50 -8.40 -0.95
N HIS A 86 -12.95 -8.51 0.27
CA HIS A 86 -11.77 -9.32 0.64
C HIS A 86 -11.73 -10.78 0.14
N LYS A 87 -12.88 -11.47 -0.04
CA LYS A 87 -12.95 -12.91 -0.39
C LYS A 87 -13.95 -13.29 -1.50
N GLY A 88 -14.37 -12.38 -2.37
CA GLY A 88 -15.26 -12.82 -3.46
C GLY A 88 -15.97 -11.76 -4.28
N GLY A 89 -15.59 -10.49 -4.15
CA GLY A 89 -16.23 -9.41 -4.89
C GLY A 89 -17.63 -9.09 -4.35
N GLY A 90 -17.87 -7.81 -4.12
CA GLY A 90 -19.13 -7.29 -3.62
C GLY A 90 -19.01 -5.79 -3.45
N ALA A 91 -20.13 -5.08 -3.53
CA ALA A 91 -20.16 -3.62 -3.37
C ALA A 91 -19.15 -2.90 -4.30
N PRO A 92 -19.19 -3.13 -5.63
CA PRO A 92 -18.16 -2.63 -6.54
C PRO A 92 -18.06 -1.10 -6.55
N GLU A 93 -19.16 -0.39 -6.30
CA GLU A 93 -19.17 1.07 -6.24
C GLU A 93 -18.51 1.56 -4.94
N GLU A 94 -18.90 0.98 -3.81
CA GLU A 94 -18.37 1.30 -2.49
C GLU A 94 -16.89 0.94 -2.40
N PHE A 95 -16.49 -0.20 -2.96
CA PHE A 95 -15.09 -0.59 -3.06
C PHE A 95 -14.30 0.37 -3.95
N SER A 96 -14.86 0.81 -5.09
CA SER A 96 -14.17 1.78 -5.95
C SER A 96 -13.97 3.12 -5.24
N LYS A 97 -14.96 3.59 -4.47
CA LYS A 97 -14.86 4.80 -3.64
C LYS A 97 -13.83 4.64 -2.53
N ALA A 98 -13.84 3.52 -1.82
CA ALA A 98 -12.87 3.19 -0.78
C ALA A 98 -11.44 3.09 -1.34
N TRP A 99 -11.27 2.43 -2.50
CA TRP A 99 -9.98 2.35 -3.19
C TRP A 99 -9.47 3.73 -3.60
N LEU A 100 -10.34 4.57 -4.16
CA LEU A 100 -9.98 5.94 -4.53
C LEU A 100 -9.58 6.77 -3.31
N HIS A 101 -10.34 6.67 -2.21
CA HIS A 101 -10.02 7.33 -0.95
C HIS A 101 -8.67 6.87 -0.40
N HIS A 102 -8.43 5.55 -0.41
CA HIS A 102 -7.20 4.93 0.08
C HIS A 102 -5.95 5.43 -0.64
N ILE A 103 -5.93 5.34 -1.98
CA ILE A 103 -4.75 5.73 -2.76
C ILE A 103 -4.48 7.24 -2.75
N HIS A 104 -5.44 8.07 -2.32
CA HIS A 104 -5.29 9.52 -2.19
C HIS A 104 -5.19 10.02 -0.74
N ASN A 105 -5.25 9.12 0.25
CA ASN A 105 -4.95 9.45 1.65
C ASN A 105 -3.65 8.81 2.15
N ASN A 106 -3.12 7.82 1.44
CA ASN A 106 -1.86 7.16 1.79
C ASN A 106 -0.77 7.54 0.76
N PRO A 107 0.17 8.43 1.12
CA PRO A 107 1.14 9.00 0.18
C PRO A 107 2.20 8.02 -0.33
N HIS A 108 2.27 6.79 0.19
CA HIS A 108 3.13 5.74 -0.38
C HIS A 108 2.54 5.13 -1.66
N HIS A 109 1.26 5.34 -2.00
CA HIS A 109 0.76 4.94 -3.32
C HIS A 109 1.19 5.94 -4.39
N TRP A 110 1.74 5.45 -5.49
CA TRP A 110 2.15 6.29 -6.62
C TRP A 110 1.00 7.13 -7.22
N ASN A 111 -0.24 6.63 -7.16
CA ASN A 111 -1.42 7.35 -7.62
C ASN A 111 -1.66 8.67 -6.88
N TYR A 112 -1.26 8.76 -5.61
CA TYR A 112 -1.35 9.99 -4.81
C TYR A 112 -0.65 11.18 -5.50
N TRP A 113 0.42 10.90 -6.25
CA TRP A 113 1.30 11.90 -6.84
C TRP A 113 1.00 12.19 -8.32
N LEU A 114 -0.18 11.80 -8.80
CA LEU A 114 -0.59 12.01 -10.18
C LEU A 114 -1.67 13.08 -10.30
N PHE A 115 -1.55 13.92 -11.33
CA PHE A 115 -2.65 14.73 -11.83
C PHE A 115 -3.65 13.84 -12.56
N ALA A 116 -4.92 13.90 -12.18
CA ALA A 116 -5.98 13.03 -12.70
C ALA A 116 -6.17 13.14 -14.22
N ASP A 117 -5.92 14.31 -14.81
CA ASP A 117 -6.00 14.59 -16.25
C ASP A 117 -4.64 14.50 -16.97
N GLY A 118 -3.58 14.09 -16.26
CA GLY A 118 -2.22 14.07 -16.78
C GLY A 118 -1.61 15.47 -16.97
N HIS A 119 -2.22 16.51 -16.42
CA HIS A 119 -1.74 17.88 -16.59
C HIS A 119 -0.33 18.07 -16.03
N SER A 120 0.52 18.73 -16.82
CA SER A 120 1.87 19.13 -16.42
C SER A 120 1.98 20.66 -16.46
N PRO A 121 1.80 21.34 -15.31
CA PRO A 121 1.85 22.79 -15.26
C PRO A 121 3.20 23.34 -15.74
N LYS A 122 3.16 24.33 -16.64
CA LYS A 122 4.38 24.98 -17.16
C LYS A 122 5.18 25.64 -16.04
N GLY A 123 6.51 25.49 -16.07
CA GLY A 123 7.42 26.08 -15.09
C GLY A 123 7.47 25.35 -13.74
N THR A 124 7.01 24.11 -13.68
CA THR A 124 7.10 23.24 -12.49
C THR A 124 8.00 22.04 -12.76
N THR A 125 8.25 21.23 -11.72
CA THR A 125 8.94 19.95 -11.84
C THR A 125 7.99 18.79 -12.15
N VAL A 126 6.74 19.07 -12.53
CA VAL A 126 5.79 18.01 -12.91
C VAL A 126 6.12 17.51 -14.30
N GLU A 127 6.20 16.19 -14.46
CA GLU A 127 6.48 15.53 -15.75
C GLU A 127 5.48 14.40 -16.00
N ASN A 128 4.92 14.34 -17.20
CA ASN A 128 3.92 13.35 -17.59
C ASN A 128 2.73 13.24 -16.60
N GLY A 129 2.36 14.37 -15.99
CA GLY A 129 1.33 14.45 -14.97
C GLY A 129 1.71 13.85 -13.62
N ALA A 130 2.99 13.55 -13.38
CA ALA A 130 3.51 13.00 -12.14
C ALA A 130 4.35 14.02 -11.36
N VAL A 131 4.13 14.07 -10.05
CA VAL A 131 4.91 14.86 -9.09
C VAL A 131 5.99 13.95 -8.48
N TYR A 132 7.15 14.52 -8.17
CA TYR A 132 8.17 13.81 -7.41
C TYR A 132 7.60 13.37 -6.04
N MET A 133 7.68 12.06 -5.78
CA MET A 133 7.32 11.45 -4.50
C MET A 133 8.58 11.46 -3.62
N PRO A 134 8.56 12.12 -2.46
CA PRO A 134 9.68 12.10 -1.52
C PRO A 134 10.16 10.69 -1.18
N ILE A 135 11.48 10.50 -1.10
CA ILE A 135 12.11 9.17 -0.90
C ILE A 135 11.52 8.35 0.25
N ARG A 136 11.09 8.99 1.34
CA ARG A 136 10.45 8.29 2.47
C ARG A 136 9.21 7.50 2.05
N TYR A 137 8.42 8.05 1.14
CA TYR A 137 7.18 7.42 0.65
C TYR A 137 7.45 6.42 -0.46
N SER A 138 8.48 6.63 -1.30
CA SER A 138 8.86 5.64 -2.30
C SER A 138 9.51 4.40 -1.68
N MET A 139 10.25 4.57 -0.59
CA MET A 139 10.74 3.46 0.21
C MET A 139 9.59 2.73 0.93
N GLU A 140 8.65 3.46 1.54
CA GLU A 140 7.43 2.87 2.12
C GLU A 140 6.62 2.10 1.08
N MET A 141 6.51 2.61 -0.15
CA MET A 141 5.84 1.93 -1.26
C MET A 141 6.48 0.57 -1.59
N VAL A 142 7.81 0.49 -1.57
CA VAL A 142 8.51 -0.79 -1.78
C VAL A 142 8.30 -1.73 -0.59
N ALA A 143 8.28 -1.23 0.65
CA ALA A 143 7.92 -2.03 1.82
C ALA A 143 6.47 -2.54 1.76
N ASP A 144 5.54 -1.73 1.26
CA ASP A 144 4.15 -2.10 1.02
C ASP A 144 4.07 -3.26 0.01
N TRP A 145 4.78 -3.17 -1.11
CA TRP A 145 4.84 -4.26 -2.10
C TRP A 145 5.41 -5.57 -1.52
N MET A 146 6.45 -5.47 -0.68
CA MET A 146 7.02 -6.62 0.02
C MET A 146 6.01 -7.23 1.00
N GLY A 147 5.34 -6.40 1.80
CA GLY A 147 4.31 -6.82 2.75
C GLY A 147 3.11 -7.48 2.06
N ALA A 148 2.67 -6.90 0.94
CA ALA A 148 1.60 -7.46 0.11
C ALA A 148 2.00 -8.81 -0.49
N SER A 149 3.23 -8.95 -1.00
CA SER A 149 3.73 -10.25 -1.50
C SER A 149 3.68 -11.29 -0.39
N LYS A 150 4.15 -10.93 0.82
CA LYS A 150 4.14 -11.82 1.98
C LYS A 150 2.73 -12.23 2.38
N ALA A 151 1.79 -11.29 2.39
CA ALA A 151 0.40 -11.53 2.74
C ALA A 151 -0.32 -12.44 1.72
N TYR A 152 -0.08 -12.26 0.42
CA TYR A 152 -0.81 -12.98 -0.62
C TYR A 152 -0.16 -14.29 -1.07
N THR A 153 1.16 -14.38 -1.05
CA THR A 153 1.91 -15.54 -1.57
C THR A 153 2.59 -16.36 -0.47
N GLY A 154 2.74 -15.78 0.73
CA GLY A 154 3.54 -16.37 1.80
C GLY A 154 5.05 -16.15 1.65
N ASP A 155 5.51 -15.51 0.57
CA ASP A 155 6.91 -15.22 0.26
C ASP A 155 7.16 -13.71 0.13
N TRP A 156 8.39 -13.28 0.40
CA TRP A 156 8.84 -11.89 0.22
C TRP A 156 9.24 -11.58 -1.24
N ASP A 157 9.45 -12.61 -2.06
CA ASP A 157 9.82 -12.44 -3.47
C ASP A 157 8.71 -11.70 -4.25
N MET A 158 9.07 -10.60 -4.90
CA MET A 158 8.19 -9.76 -5.73
C MET A 158 8.43 -9.92 -7.22
N MET A 159 9.39 -10.74 -7.65
CA MET A 159 9.89 -10.84 -9.04
C MET A 159 8.76 -10.91 -10.07
N LYS A 160 7.84 -11.88 -9.89
CA LYS A 160 6.69 -12.07 -10.78
C LYS A 160 5.77 -10.84 -10.80
N TRP A 161 5.46 -10.31 -9.62
CA TRP A 161 4.54 -9.17 -9.49
C TRP A 161 5.13 -7.91 -10.11
N LEU A 162 6.41 -7.63 -9.88
CA LEU A 162 7.12 -6.48 -10.46
C LEU A 162 7.12 -6.58 -11.99
N PHE A 163 7.47 -7.74 -12.54
CA PHE A 163 7.48 -7.94 -13.99
C PHE A 163 6.11 -7.67 -14.63
N GLU A 164 5.03 -8.07 -13.96
CA GLU A 164 3.65 -7.89 -14.45
C GLU A 164 3.12 -6.46 -14.27
N ASN A 165 3.61 -5.70 -13.27
CA ASN A 165 2.99 -4.45 -12.85
C ASN A 165 3.85 -3.20 -13.10
N MET A 166 5.18 -3.30 -13.17
CA MET A 166 6.04 -2.15 -13.47
C MET A 166 5.61 -1.39 -14.75
N PRO A 167 5.23 -2.05 -15.86
CA PRO A 167 4.74 -1.37 -17.05
C PRO A 167 3.42 -0.59 -16.88
N ARG A 168 2.71 -0.77 -15.77
CA ARG A 168 1.47 -0.06 -15.44
C ARG A 168 1.67 1.09 -14.46
N ILE A 169 2.83 1.14 -13.80
CA ILE A 169 3.13 2.12 -12.76
C ILE A 169 3.71 3.38 -13.41
N ARG A 170 3.09 4.52 -13.12
CA ARG A 170 3.53 5.85 -13.58
C ARG A 170 4.16 6.61 -12.42
N LEU A 171 5.39 7.09 -12.63
CA LEU A 171 6.18 7.80 -11.64
C LEU A 171 6.82 9.02 -12.30
N HIS A 172 7.15 10.02 -11.50
CA HIS A 172 8.15 11.02 -11.87
C HIS A 172 9.52 10.33 -11.97
N SER A 173 10.35 10.70 -12.94
CA SER A 173 11.68 10.18 -13.26
C SER A 173 12.58 10.01 -12.03
N LYS A 174 12.73 11.07 -11.23
CA LYS A 174 13.45 11.00 -9.95
C LYS A 174 12.88 9.93 -8.99
N THR A 175 11.56 9.82 -8.85
CA THR A 175 10.94 8.76 -8.05
C THR A 175 11.26 7.38 -8.64
N ALA A 176 11.18 7.25 -9.96
CA ALA A 176 11.51 6.01 -10.67
C ALA A 176 12.97 5.60 -10.45
N ASP A 177 13.91 6.54 -10.44
CA ASP A 177 15.32 6.30 -10.13
C ASP A 177 15.53 5.87 -8.67
N ASP A 178 14.87 6.56 -7.72
CA ASP A 178 14.92 6.21 -6.30
C ASP A 178 14.39 4.76 -6.08
N VAL A 179 13.26 4.40 -6.70
CA VAL A 179 12.67 3.04 -6.62
C VAL A 179 13.54 2.01 -7.32
N ARG A 180 14.06 2.32 -8.52
CA ARG A 180 14.93 1.43 -9.30
C ARG A 180 16.21 1.10 -8.53
N GLY A 181 16.86 2.10 -7.92
CA GLY A 181 18.06 1.90 -7.11
C GLY A 181 17.81 1.01 -5.89
N LEU A 182 16.67 1.18 -5.21
CA LEU A 182 16.29 0.32 -4.10
C LEU A 182 16.02 -1.12 -4.55
N LEU A 183 15.20 -1.32 -5.59
CA LEU A 183 14.88 -2.64 -6.12
C LEU A 183 16.12 -3.38 -6.64
N ASP A 184 17.04 -2.69 -7.31
CA ASP A 184 18.33 -3.26 -7.72
C ASP A 184 19.14 -3.74 -6.50
N SER A 185 19.24 -2.92 -5.45
CA SER A 185 19.91 -3.30 -4.20
C SER A 185 19.28 -4.51 -3.49
N LEU A 186 18.00 -4.76 -3.74
CA LEU A 186 17.24 -5.91 -3.23
C LEU A 186 17.36 -7.16 -4.11
N GLY A 187 18.12 -7.11 -5.21
CA GLY A 187 18.33 -8.24 -6.11
C GLY A 187 17.34 -8.34 -7.28
N TYR A 188 16.57 -7.28 -7.57
CA TYR A 188 15.63 -7.25 -8.69
C TYR A 188 16.19 -6.58 -9.96
N ALA A 189 17.51 -6.56 -10.12
CA ALA A 189 18.22 -6.00 -11.28
C ALA A 189 17.60 -6.44 -12.62
N ASP A 190 17.33 -7.75 -12.77
CA ASP A 190 16.77 -8.34 -13.99
C ASP A 190 15.42 -7.73 -14.37
N VAL A 191 14.59 -7.35 -13.40
CA VAL A 191 13.30 -6.71 -13.67
C VAL A 191 13.49 -5.23 -13.95
N VAL A 192 14.25 -4.52 -13.11
CA VAL A 192 14.32 -3.05 -13.23
C VAL A 192 15.09 -2.56 -14.45
N TYR A 193 15.93 -3.43 -15.04
CA TYR A 193 16.61 -3.21 -16.31
C TYR A 193 15.98 -3.96 -17.48
N GLY A 194 15.14 -4.98 -17.21
CA GLY A 194 14.39 -5.72 -18.23
C GLY A 194 13.01 -5.15 -18.53
N GLN A 195 12.44 -4.36 -17.61
CA GLN A 195 11.14 -3.70 -17.73
C GLN A 195 11.29 -2.18 -17.69
N ARG A 196 10.28 -1.51 -18.28
CA ARG A 196 10.14 -0.06 -18.25
C ARG A 196 8.94 0.33 -17.42
N TRP A 197 9.02 1.47 -16.76
CA TRP A 197 7.86 2.10 -16.15
C TRP A 197 6.90 2.61 -17.24
N ALA A 198 5.62 2.83 -16.90
CA ALA A 198 4.62 3.27 -17.88
C ALA A 198 5.04 4.56 -18.62
N HIS A 199 5.59 5.53 -17.89
CA HIS A 199 6.04 6.82 -18.44
C HIS A 199 7.31 6.73 -19.32
N GLU A 200 8.02 5.60 -19.35
CA GLU A 200 9.23 5.39 -20.16
C GLU A 200 8.94 4.71 -21.52
N ILE A 201 7.67 4.34 -21.75
CA ILE A 201 7.17 3.63 -22.95
C ILE A 201 6.36 4.57 -23.86
N GLU A 202 5.79 5.64 -23.29
CA GLU A 202 4.94 6.63 -23.96
C GLU A 202 5.73 7.69 -24.75
#